data_AF-A0A8T3LJN5-F1
#
_entry.id   AF-A0A8T3LJN5-F1
#
_cell.length_a   1.000
_cell.length_b   1.000
_cell.length_c   1.000
_cell.angle_alpha   90.00
_cell.angle_beta   90.00
_cell.angle_gamma   90.00
#
_symmetry.space_group_name_H-M   'P 1'
#
loop_
_entity.id
_entity.type
_entity.pdbx_description
1 polymer ?
#
loop_
_entity_poly.entity_id
_entity_poly.type
_entity_poly.pdbx_seq_one_letter_code
_entity_poly.pdbx_strand_id
1 'polypeptide(L)'
;MKKIVSRGRVLGKNSSEFARMLEGSEGTKTFTLKSGRQAKFLLTVVLSGEIESRTFVDPAVNGRDQSLLTPESVSDISRTIKLQQFFPAIGRMVGERIEVLDGSRRRAACIFNETKFEILVTKDEISLADARQLAIDIQTAREHTLRELGKRFEVMYGKSMTKE
;
A
#
# COMPACT_ATOMS: atom_id res chain seq x y z
N MET A 1 -36.85 17.87 9.03
CA MET A 1 -36.13 16.88 8.19
C MET A 1 -34.70 16.73 8.71
N LYS A 2 -34.30 15.54 9.16
CA LYS A 2 -32.92 15.29 9.67
C LYS A 2 -31.95 15.31 8.49
N LYS A 3 -30.91 16.14 8.56
CA LYS A 3 -29.82 16.21 7.58
C LYS A 3 -29.10 14.86 7.56
N ILE A 4 -29.16 14.16 6.43
CA ILE A 4 -28.38 12.94 6.21
C ILE A 4 -26.93 13.38 6.04
N VAL A 5 -26.11 13.20 7.08
CA VAL A 5 -24.67 13.37 6.98
C VAL A 5 -24.11 12.06 6.44
N SER A 6 -23.65 12.07 5.19
CA SER A 6 -22.95 10.92 4.60
C SER A 6 -21.66 10.66 5.38
N ARG A 7 -21.68 9.69 6.30
CA ARG A 7 -20.48 9.16 6.97
C ARG A 7 -19.79 8.13 6.07
N GLY A 8 -19.47 8.55 4.86
CA GLY A 8 -18.75 7.78 3.87
C GLY A 8 -17.60 8.61 3.32
N ARG A 9 -16.60 7.94 2.75
CA ARG A 9 -15.43 8.57 2.13
C ARG A 9 -15.91 9.56 1.06
N VAL A 10 -15.72 10.85 1.29
CA VAL A 10 -15.86 11.86 0.24
C VAL A 10 -14.60 11.75 -0.61
N LEU A 11 -14.73 11.23 -1.83
CA LEU A 11 -13.69 11.36 -2.85
C LEU A 11 -13.36 12.86 -2.95
N GLY A 12 -12.13 13.21 -2.55
CA GLY A 12 -11.71 14.59 -2.33
C GLY A 12 -12.01 15.47 -3.54
N LYS A 13 -12.53 16.67 -3.27
CA LYS A 13 -12.84 17.74 -4.24
C LYS A 13 -11.60 18.40 -4.88
N ASN A 14 -10.47 17.72 -4.87
CA ASN A 14 -9.31 18.11 -5.67
C ASN A 14 -9.25 17.05 -6.75
N SER A 15 -9.31 17.43 -8.03
CA SER A 15 -8.99 16.58 -9.18
C SER A 15 -7.67 15.86 -8.89
N SER A 16 -7.80 14.67 -8.32
CA SER A 16 -6.85 14.16 -7.34
C SER A 16 -5.57 13.70 -8.01
N GLU A 17 -4.48 13.60 -7.27
CA GLU A 17 -3.24 12.90 -7.66
C GLU A 17 -3.50 11.54 -8.38
N PHE A 18 -4.66 10.94 -8.15
CA PHE A 18 -5.23 9.79 -8.86
C PHE A 18 -5.53 10.01 -10.37
N ALA A 19 -6.04 11.18 -10.78
CA ALA A 19 -6.22 11.54 -12.19
C ALA A 19 -4.84 11.74 -12.86
N ARG A 20 -3.91 12.41 -12.18
CA ARG A 20 -2.49 12.49 -12.61
C ARG A 20 -1.81 11.12 -12.65
N MET A 21 -2.22 10.16 -11.80
CA MET A 21 -1.75 8.78 -11.86
C MET A 21 -2.15 8.07 -13.18
N LEU A 22 -3.20 8.51 -13.86
CA LEU A 22 -3.63 7.94 -15.14
C LEU A 22 -2.96 8.62 -16.35
N GLU A 23 -2.39 9.81 -16.19
CA GLU A 23 -1.91 10.68 -17.29
C GLU A 23 -0.39 10.61 -17.55
N GLY A 24 0.40 9.94 -16.71
CA GLY A 24 1.87 9.89 -16.83
C GLY A 24 2.41 8.90 -17.86
N SER A 25 3.47 9.28 -18.57
CA SER A 25 4.21 8.44 -19.53
C SER A 25 4.49 7.04 -18.99
N GLU A 26 4.25 6.01 -19.83
CA GLU A 26 3.99 4.57 -19.59
C GLU A 26 4.91 3.79 -18.61
N GLY A 27 5.14 4.31 -17.40
CA GLY A 27 5.90 3.63 -16.37
C GLY A 27 6.78 4.53 -15.49
N THR A 28 6.65 5.85 -15.53
CA THR A 28 7.39 6.74 -14.61
C THR A 28 6.46 7.70 -13.89
N LYS A 29 6.69 7.93 -12.59
CA LYS A 29 6.01 8.96 -11.79
C LYS A 29 6.97 9.66 -10.85
N THR A 30 6.73 10.93 -10.56
CA THR A 30 7.51 11.68 -9.58
C THR A 30 6.61 12.12 -8.44
N PHE A 31 7.01 11.84 -7.21
CA PHE A 31 6.30 12.31 -6.01
C PHE A 31 7.13 13.37 -5.29
N THR A 32 6.45 14.39 -4.77
CA THR A 32 7.06 15.37 -3.85
C THR A 32 6.95 14.83 -2.43
N LEU A 33 8.09 14.70 -1.75
CA LEU A 33 8.19 14.22 -0.37
C LEU A 33 7.91 15.35 0.61
N LYS A 34 7.66 15.00 1.88
CA LYS A 34 7.46 15.97 2.96
C LYS A 34 8.62 16.97 3.09
N SER A 35 9.85 16.50 2.86
CA SER A 35 11.03 17.35 2.87
C SER A 35 11.11 18.35 1.70
N GLY A 36 10.16 18.34 0.76
CA GLY A 36 10.19 19.12 -0.48
C GLY A 36 11.05 18.52 -1.59
N ARG A 37 11.77 17.42 -1.32
CA ARG A 37 12.54 16.69 -2.34
C ARG A 37 11.58 15.96 -3.28
N GLN A 38 11.97 15.80 -4.52
CA GLN A 38 11.24 14.97 -5.48
C GLN A 38 11.92 13.62 -5.62
N ALA A 39 11.12 12.55 -5.66
CA ALA A 39 11.59 11.19 -5.90
C ALA A 39 10.89 10.61 -7.13
N LYS A 40 11.68 10.04 -8.03
CA LYS A 40 11.24 9.41 -9.28
C LYS A 40 11.03 7.93 -9.05
N PHE A 41 9.88 7.44 -9.49
CA PHE A 41 9.43 6.06 -9.38
C PHE A 41 9.26 5.48 -10.77
N LEU A 42 9.71 4.23 -10.93
CA LEU A 42 9.66 3.49 -12.16
C LEU A 42 8.79 2.24 -11.98
N LEU A 43 7.91 1.98 -12.92
CA LEU A 43 7.08 0.79 -12.95
C LEU A 43 7.98 -0.43 -13.11
N THR A 44 7.90 -1.31 -12.13
CA THR A 44 8.64 -2.56 -12.05
C THR A 44 7.63 -3.69 -11.93
N VAL A 45 7.85 -4.74 -12.70
CA VAL A 45 7.06 -5.98 -12.61
C VAL A 45 7.87 -7.01 -11.84
N VAL A 46 7.27 -7.58 -10.80
CA VAL A 46 7.82 -8.69 -10.03
C VAL A 46 7.01 -9.95 -10.36
N LEU A 47 7.69 -11.02 -10.77
CA LEU A 47 7.04 -12.29 -11.08
C LEU A 47 6.51 -12.96 -9.81
N SER A 48 5.43 -13.73 -9.92
CA SER A 48 4.71 -14.31 -8.77
C SER A 48 5.64 -15.08 -7.81
N GLY A 49 6.51 -15.94 -8.34
CA GLY A 49 7.48 -16.71 -7.55
C GLY A 49 8.59 -15.89 -6.90
N GLU A 50 8.73 -14.60 -7.23
CA GLU A 50 9.74 -13.71 -6.68
C GLU A 50 9.16 -12.67 -5.72
N ILE A 51 7.83 -12.56 -5.59
CA ILE A 51 7.22 -11.47 -4.80
C ILE A 51 7.70 -11.53 -3.35
N GLU A 52 7.74 -12.72 -2.75
CA GLU A 52 8.13 -12.88 -1.36
C GLU A 52 9.61 -12.59 -1.12
N SER A 53 10.50 -13.01 -2.03
CA SER A 53 11.94 -12.79 -1.91
C SER A 53 12.33 -11.35 -2.25
N ARG A 54 11.74 -10.74 -3.27
CA ARG A 54 12.10 -9.40 -3.75
C ARG A 54 11.37 -8.27 -3.04
N THR A 55 10.26 -8.54 -2.35
CA THR A 55 9.46 -7.49 -1.70
C THR A 55 9.18 -7.80 -0.24
N PHE A 56 9.09 -6.76 0.57
CA PHE A 56 8.69 -6.86 1.98
C PHE A 56 7.81 -5.68 2.38
N VAL A 57 7.14 -5.80 3.52
CA VAL A 57 6.34 -4.74 4.13
C VAL A 57 6.90 -4.50 5.52
N ASP A 58 7.31 -3.27 5.82
CA ASP A 58 7.66 -2.87 7.18
C ASP A 58 6.39 -2.36 7.91
N PRO A 59 5.90 -3.06 8.95
CA PRO A 59 4.76 -2.59 9.74
C PRO A 59 4.98 -1.21 10.38
N ALA A 60 6.24 -0.80 10.63
CA ALA A 60 6.57 0.52 11.18
C ALA A 60 6.48 1.66 10.15
N VAL A 61 6.28 1.34 8.86
CA VAL A 61 6.09 2.30 7.77
C VAL A 61 4.70 2.18 7.15
N ASN A 62 4.31 0.98 6.72
CA ASN A 62 3.01 0.75 6.09
C ASN A 62 1.86 0.52 7.10
N GLY A 63 2.16 0.30 8.39
CA GLY A 63 1.15 0.07 9.43
C GLY A 63 0.36 -1.23 9.29
N ARG A 64 0.70 -2.09 8.33
CA ARG A 64 0.01 -3.36 8.04
C ARG A 64 0.90 -4.54 8.40
N ASP A 65 0.35 -5.45 9.19
CA ASP A 65 0.98 -6.73 9.49
C ASP A 65 0.58 -7.75 8.42
N GLN A 66 1.57 -8.26 7.68
CA GLN A 66 1.34 -9.23 6.61
C GLN A 66 0.89 -10.60 7.13
N SER A 67 1.23 -10.95 8.38
CA SER A 67 0.84 -12.24 8.97
C SER A 67 -0.67 -12.37 9.19
N LEU A 68 -1.39 -11.25 9.20
CA LEU A 68 -2.81 -11.18 9.46
C LEU A 68 -3.68 -11.25 8.19
N LEU A 69 -3.05 -11.15 7.01
CA LEU A 69 -3.75 -11.24 5.73
C LEU A 69 -4.00 -12.70 5.36
N THR A 70 -5.23 -13.01 5.01
CA THR A 70 -5.66 -14.33 4.51
C THR A 70 -6.25 -14.21 3.10
N PRO A 71 -6.39 -15.31 2.36
CA PRO A 71 -7.06 -15.30 1.05
C PRO A 71 -8.46 -14.68 1.10
N GLU A 72 -9.21 -14.92 2.18
CA GLU A 72 -10.54 -14.35 2.39
C GLU A 72 -10.49 -12.84 2.55
N SER A 73 -9.46 -12.33 3.24
CA SER A 73 -9.29 -10.88 3.50
C SER A 73 -9.01 -10.05 2.25
N VAL A 74 -8.65 -10.69 1.14
CA VAL A 74 -8.39 -10.04 -0.16
C VAL A 74 -9.28 -10.58 -1.29
N SER A 75 -10.29 -11.39 -0.95
CA SER A 75 -11.21 -12.00 -1.91
C SER A 75 -11.97 -10.99 -2.77
N ASP A 76 -12.24 -9.80 -2.23
CA ASP A 76 -12.89 -8.68 -2.93
C ASP A 76 -12.06 -8.15 -4.11
N ILE A 77 -10.74 -8.31 -4.07
CA ILE A 77 -9.83 -7.87 -5.14
C ILE A 77 -9.23 -9.02 -5.96
N SER A 78 -9.38 -10.28 -5.52
CA SER A 78 -8.82 -11.46 -6.22
C SER A 78 -9.27 -11.56 -7.67
N ARG A 79 -10.57 -11.31 -7.96
CA ARG A 79 -11.09 -11.35 -9.35
C ARG A 79 -10.34 -10.35 -10.25
N THR A 80 -10.17 -9.12 -9.77
CA THR A 80 -9.48 -8.08 -10.54
C THR A 80 -7.99 -8.36 -10.66
N ILE A 81 -7.34 -8.85 -9.60
CA ILE A 81 -5.90 -9.16 -9.63
C ILE A 81 -5.58 -10.26 -10.65
N LYS A 82 -6.43 -11.29 -10.78
CA LYS A 82 -6.30 -12.30 -11.84
C LYS A 82 -6.46 -11.74 -13.25
N LEU A 83 -7.34 -10.74 -13.41
CA LEU A 83 -7.58 -10.11 -14.71
C LEU A 83 -6.45 -9.15 -15.08
N GLN A 84 -6.23 -8.13 -14.25
CA GLN A 84 -5.17 -7.14 -14.38
C GLN A 84 -5.05 -6.28 -13.12
N GLN A 85 -3.84 -5.85 -12.81
CA GLN A 85 -3.61 -4.88 -11.75
C GLN A 85 -3.87 -3.46 -12.29
N PHE A 86 -5.06 -2.91 -12.02
CA PHE A 86 -5.44 -1.57 -12.50
C PHE A 86 -4.54 -0.44 -11.98
N PHE A 87 -3.94 -0.63 -10.81
CA PHE A 87 -3.08 0.36 -10.17
C PHE A 87 -1.82 -0.30 -9.64
N PRO A 88 -0.62 0.17 -10.00
CA PRO A 88 0.62 -0.34 -9.43
C PRO A 88 0.69 -0.01 -7.93
N ALA A 89 1.29 -0.91 -7.15
CA ALA A 89 1.70 -0.62 -5.78
C ALA A 89 2.78 0.46 -5.77
N ILE A 90 3.16 0.95 -4.59
CA ILE A 90 4.23 1.95 -4.47
C ILE A 90 5.24 1.43 -3.46
N GLY A 91 6.52 1.52 -3.80
CA GLY A 91 7.61 1.07 -2.94
C GLY A 91 8.92 1.81 -3.17
N ARG A 92 9.87 1.58 -2.28
CA ARG A 92 11.24 2.07 -2.40
C ARG A 92 12.23 0.92 -2.30
N MET A 93 13.40 1.08 -2.93
CA MET A 93 14.49 0.14 -2.71
C MET A 93 15.09 0.32 -1.31
N VAL A 94 15.26 -0.79 -0.60
CA VAL A 94 16.00 -0.85 0.67
C VAL A 94 16.96 -2.04 0.56
N GLY A 95 18.25 -1.74 0.37
CA GLY A 95 19.21 -2.74 -0.05
C GLY A 95 18.82 -3.35 -1.39
N GLU A 96 18.69 -4.68 -1.44
CA GLU A 96 18.33 -5.42 -2.66
C GLU A 96 16.84 -5.73 -2.80
N ARG A 97 16.03 -5.34 -1.81
CA ARG A 97 14.59 -5.65 -1.78
C ARG A 97 13.76 -4.37 -1.87
N ILE A 98 12.53 -4.53 -2.35
CA ILE A 98 11.54 -3.47 -2.46
C ILE A 98 10.71 -3.45 -1.19
N GLU A 99 10.80 -2.36 -0.44
CA GLU A 99 9.87 -2.07 0.65
C GLU A 99 8.57 -1.52 0.06
N VAL A 100 7.45 -2.19 0.32
CA VAL A 100 6.12 -1.78 -0.15
C VAL A 100 5.54 -0.74 0.80
N LEU A 101 5.45 0.50 0.32
CA LEU A 101 4.90 1.67 1.03
C LEU A 101 3.38 1.75 0.92
N ASP A 102 2.79 1.29 -0.18
CA ASP A 102 1.35 1.08 -0.34
C ASP A 102 1.07 -0.11 -1.26
N GLY A 103 -0.08 -0.76 -1.07
CA GLY A 103 -0.48 -1.95 -1.83
C GLY A 103 -0.18 -3.27 -1.11
N SER A 104 -0.08 -3.28 0.22
CA SER A 104 0.12 -4.50 1.02
C SER A 104 -0.95 -5.59 0.78
N ARG A 105 -2.23 -5.21 0.64
CA ARG A 105 -3.31 -6.14 0.22
C ARG A 105 -3.14 -6.64 -1.22
N ARG A 106 -2.68 -5.77 -2.13
CA ARG A 106 -2.43 -6.13 -3.54
C ARG A 106 -1.28 -7.12 -3.65
N ARG A 107 -0.17 -6.89 -2.92
CA ARG A 107 0.94 -7.83 -2.76
C ARG A 107 0.45 -9.21 -2.32
N ALA A 108 -0.32 -9.27 -1.22
CA ALA A 108 -0.87 -10.52 -0.72
C ALA A 108 -1.80 -11.21 -1.73
N ALA A 109 -2.67 -10.44 -2.40
CA ALA A 109 -3.53 -10.98 -3.44
C ALA A 109 -2.74 -11.54 -4.63
N CYS A 110 -1.66 -10.88 -5.07
CA CYS A 110 -0.79 -11.41 -6.13
C CYS A 110 -0.11 -12.70 -5.72
N ILE A 111 0.34 -12.82 -4.47
CA ILE A 111 0.91 -14.06 -3.92
C ILE A 111 -0.14 -15.18 -3.92
N PHE A 112 -1.32 -14.95 -3.33
CA PHE A 112 -2.36 -15.98 -3.22
C PHE A 112 -2.97 -16.42 -4.56
N ASN A 113 -2.89 -15.57 -5.59
CA ASN A 113 -3.43 -15.87 -6.92
C ASN A 113 -2.32 -16.20 -7.94
N GLU A 114 -1.06 -16.29 -7.50
CA GLU A 114 0.11 -16.60 -8.33
C GLU A 114 0.28 -15.67 -9.55
N THR A 115 -0.11 -14.40 -9.42
CA THR A 115 -0.02 -13.41 -10.49
C THR A 115 1.20 -12.51 -10.33
N LYS A 116 1.66 -11.91 -11.43
CA LYS A 116 2.66 -10.83 -11.37
C LYS A 116 2.21 -9.69 -10.45
N PHE A 117 3.17 -8.97 -9.89
CA PHE A 117 2.95 -7.81 -9.03
C PHE A 117 3.57 -6.57 -9.67
N GLU A 118 2.74 -5.58 -9.95
CA GLU A 118 3.17 -4.32 -10.55
C GLU A 118 3.38 -3.27 -9.45
N ILE A 119 4.56 -2.66 -9.41
CA ILE A 119 4.94 -1.73 -8.35
C ILE A 119 5.77 -0.58 -8.93
N LEU A 120 5.41 0.65 -8.59
CA LEU A 120 6.22 1.83 -8.81
C LEU A 120 7.33 1.84 -7.77
N VAL A 121 8.58 1.78 -8.21
CA VAL A 121 9.75 1.69 -7.34
C VAL A 121 10.66 2.88 -7.57
N THR A 122 11.02 3.56 -6.49
CA THR A 122 12.10 4.55 -6.52
C THR A 122 13.43 3.93 -6.06
N LYS A 123 14.51 4.34 -6.72
CA LYS A 123 15.88 4.12 -6.28
C LYS A 123 16.48 5.34 -5.58
N ASP A 124 15.74 6.45 -5.57
CA ASP A 124 16.18 7.68 -4.90
C ASP A 124 16.15 7.46 -3.39
N GLU A 125 17.09 8.07 -2.68
CA GLU A 125 17.18 7.92 -1.23
C GLU A 125 16.04 8.67 -0.53
N ILE A 126 15.10 7.92 0.02
CA ILE A 126 13.99 8.45 0.81
C ILE A 126 14.27 8.22 2.29
N SER A 127 14.27 9.31 3.08
CA SER A 127 14.43 9.22 4.53
C SER A 127 13.28 8.42 5.15
N LEU A 128 13.50 7.81 6.33
CA LEU A 128 12.43 7.08 7.01
C LEU A 128 11.19 7.96 7.30
N ALA A 129 11.41 9.23 7.62
CA ALA A 129 10.34 10.20 7.88
C ALA A 129 9.55 10.51 6.60
N ASP A 130 10.23 10.74 5.48
CA ASP A 130 9.58 10.94 4.18
C ASP A 130 8.82 9.69 3.73
N ALA A 131 9.40 8.49 3.91
CA ALA A 131 8.76 7.24 3.52
C ALA A 131 7.48 6.97 4.32
N ARG A 132 7.51 7.24 5.63
CA ARG A 132 6.31 7.16 6.49
C ARG A 132 5.24 8.15 6.07
N GLN A 133 5.62 9.42 5.83
CA GLN A 133 4.65 10.41 5.39
C GLN A 133 4.09 10.05 4.02
N LEU A 134 4.94 9.64 3.08
CA LEU A 134 4.52 9.20 1.76
C LEU A 134 3.56 8.02 1.85
N ALA A 135 3.85 7.02 2.69
CA ALA A 135 2.95 5.88 2.93
C ALA A 135 1.57 6.31 3.45
N ILE A 136 1.51 7.33 4.32
CA ILE A 136 0.26 7.94 4.80
C ILE A 136 -0.48 8.66 3.66
N ASP A 137 0.23 9.48 2.90
CA ASP A 137 -0.36 10.35 1.86
C ASP A 137 -0.90 9.54 0.69
N ILE A 138 -0.20 8.48 0.29
CA ILE A 138 -0.58 7.61 -0.83
C ILE A 138 -1.53 6.51 -0.42
N GLN A 139 -1.87 6.36 0.87
CA GLN A 139 -2.63 5.22 1.36
C GLN A 139 -3.99 5.13 0.66
N THR A 140 -4.07 4.31 -0.39
CA THR A 140 -5.28 4.13 -1.20
C THR A 140 -6.25 3.13 -0.54
N ALA A 141 -5.78 2.39 0.47
CA ALA A 141 -6.46 1.23 1.04
C ALA A 141 -7.72 1.55 1.87
N ARG A 142 -8.55 0.50 1.97
CA ARG A 142 -9.58 0.25 3.00
C ARG A 142 -8.93 0.13 4.39
N GLU A 143 -9.67 0.54 5.41
CA GLU A 143 -9.31 0.30 6.82
C GLU A 143 -8.99 -1.19 7.09
N HIS A 144 -8.18 -1.47 8.12
CA HIS A 144 -7.92 -2.85 8.56
C HIS A 144 -9.23 -3.60 8.81
N THR A 145 -9.26 -4.88 8.45
CA THR A 145 -10.38 -5.78 8.74
C THR A 145 -10.53 -5.96 10.25
N LEU A 146 -11.74 -6.31 10.70
CA LEU A 146 -11.99 -6.60 12.12
C LEU A 146 -11.08 -7.72 12.66
N ARG A 147 -10.72 -8.69 11.81
CA ARG A 147 -9.75 -9.75 12.16
C ARG A 147 -8.36 -9.17 12.41
N GLU A 148 -7.86 -8.33 11.51
CA GLU A 148 -6.55 -7.67 11.66
C GLU A 148 -6.52 -6.79 12.92
N LEU A 149 -7.58 -6.01 13.16
CA LEU A 149 -7.72 -5.19 14.36
C LEU A 149 -7.78 -6.04 15.64
N GLY A 150 -8.58 -7.11 15.63
CA GLY A 150 -8.72 -8.02 16.77
C GLY A 150 -7.39 -8.69 17.14
N LYS A 151 -6.68 -9.24 16.15
CA LYS A 151 -5.35 -9.85 16.36
C LYS A 151 -4.32 -8.85 16.86
N ARG A 152 -4.35 -7.62 16.34
CA ARG A 152 -3.48 -6.54 16.84
C ARG A 152 -3.80 -6.19 18.29
N PHE A 153 -5.08 -6.13 18.67
CA PHE A 153 -5.49 -5.87 20.05
C PHE A 153 -5.10 -7.02 20.99
N GLU A 154 -5.26 -8.29 20.59
CA GLU A 154 -4.76 -9.44 21.37
C GLU A 154 -3.28 -9.28 21.76
N VAL A 155 -2.44 -8.89 20.80
CA VAL A 155 -1.00 -8.67 21.05
C VAL A 155 -0.75 -7.48 21.98
N MET A 156 -1.52 -6.39 21.85
CA MET A 156 -1.35 -5.20 22.70
C MET A 156 -1.77 -5.47 24.15
N TYR A 157 -2.91 -6.14 24.36
CA TYR A 157 -3.41 -6.50 25.69
C TYR A 157 -2.48 -7.48 26.40
N GLY A 158 -1.89 -8.45 25.68
CA GLY A 158 -0.90 -9.36 26.25
C GLY A 158 0.39 -8.69 26.74
N LYS A 159 0.65 -7.44 26.31
CA LYS A 159 1.81 -6.63 26.71
C LYS A 159 1.48 -5.53 27.72
N SER A 160 0.29 -5.53 28.31
CA SER A 160 -0.20 -4.48 29.22
C SER A 160 -0.17 -3.06 28.61
N MET A 161 -0.19 -2.94 27.28
CA MET A 161 -0.29 -1.65 26.60
C MET A 161 -1.76 -1.24 26.48
N THR A 162 -2.12 -0.15 27.16
CA THR A 162 -3.43 0.49 27.02
C THR A 162 -3.46 1.44 25.82
N LYS A 163 -4.67 1.74 25.36
CA LYS A 163 -4.96 2.51 24.13
C LYS A 163 -4.79 4.03 24.32
N GLU A 164 -3.78 4.45 25.08
CA GLU A 164 -3.45 5.86 25.29
C GLU A 164 -2.41 6.35 24.26
#